data_AF-A0A1V2I3D2-F1
#
_entry.id   AF-A0A1V2I3D2-F1
#
_cell.length_a   1.000
_cell.length_b   1.000
_cell.length_c   1.000
_cell.angle_alpha   90.00
_cell.angle_beta   90.00
_cell.angle_gamma   90.00
#
_symmetry.space_group_name_H-M   'P 1'
#
loop_
_entity.id
_entity.type
_entity.pdbx_description
1 polymer ?
#
loop_
_entity_poly.entity_id
_entity_poly.type
_entity_poly.pdbx_seq_one_letter_code
_entity_poly.pdbx_strand_id
1 'polypeptide(L)'
;MTPDPSRSNAPARARRAWRRRLAVVVGLVGFLLTLVAGTALAHPLGSFTVNTAGVLRVAPDRIRVDVVVDFAEIPTAQARPAVEAAGPAVWRNWECARIAGDVRLTVAGAPARLNATGGALTFPPGQAGLSTARLVCRYATAPTPGLLGAGGADIAYELRAYTGRAGWGETVAVGDAATIVRSDVPNRSASALLTAYPTDPLAGRSDVTHAALRARPGGPVAPDPFPDVPGDAGADAAGVPTAASADAQAVSRAGNGG
;
A
#
# COMPACT_ATOMS: atom_id res chain seq x y z
N MET A 1 41.95 -19.99 -84.14
CA MET A 1 41.02 -18.85 -84.10
C MET A 1 39.69 -19.34 -83.56
N THR A 2 39.43 -19.12 -82.26
CA THR A 2 38.09 -19.02 -81.64
C THR A 2 38.28 -18.64 -80.16
N PRO A 3 37.64 -17.57 -79.65
CA PRO A 3 37.73 -17.17 -78.25
C PRO A 3 36.68 -17.92 -77.41
N ASP A 4 37.06 -18.38 -76.22
CA ASP A 4 36.14 -18.96 -75.21
C ASP A 4 35.42 -17.84 -74.44
N PRO A 5 34.07 -17.78 -74.46
CA PRO A 5 33.29 -16.78 -73.76
C PRO A 5 32.73 -17.36 -72.45
N SER A 6 33.40 -17.11 -71.32
CA SER A 6 32.73 -17.28 -70.02
C SER A 6 33.29 -16.36 -68.93
N ARG A 7 33.03 -15.05 -69.06
CA ARG A 7 33.00 -14.15 -67.89
C ARG A 7 31.82 -14.55 -67.00
N SER A 8 32.12 -15.32 -65.95
CA SER A 8 31.17 -15.72 -64.92
C SER A 8 30.74 -14.50 -64.08
N ASN A 9 29.56 -13.95 -64.37
CA ASN A 9 28.90 -12.93 -63.53
C ASN A 9 28.31 -13.54 -62.23
N ALA A 10 29.05 -14.43 -61.56
CA ALA A 10 28.62 -15.14 -60.37
C ALA A 10 28.77 -14.42 -59.01
N PRO A 11 29.54 -13.32 -58.81
CA PRO A 11 29.70 -12.78 -57.45
C PRO A 11 28.58 -11.83 -57.01
N ALA A 12 27.76 -11.29 -57.93
CA ALA A 12 26.79 -10.24 -57.59
C ALA A 12 25.49 -10.75 -56.95
N ARG A 13 25.02 -11.94 -57.36
CA ARG A 13 23.75 -12.53 -56.86
C ARG A 13 23.89 -13.07 -55.43
N ALA A 14 25.01 -13.72 -55.12
CA ALA A 14 25.32 -14.23 -53.78
C ALA A 14 25.42 -13.09 -52.74
N ARG A 15 26.07 -11.98 -53.10
CA ARG A 15 26.19 -10.79 -52.24
C ARG A 15 24.85 -10.11 -51.97
N ARG A 16 23.92 -10.09 -52.94
CA ARG A 16 22.56 -9.55 -52.75
C ARG A 16 21.68 -10.44 -51.86
N ALA A 17 21.79 -11.76 -52.00
CA ALA A 17 21.08 -12.71 -51.13
C ALA A 17 21.58 -12.62 -49.67
N TRP A 18 22.89 -12.46 -49.47
CA TRP A 18 23.48 -12.31 -48.14
C TRP A 18 23.08 -11.01 -47.46
N ARG A 19 23.07 -9.88 -48.19
CA ARG A 19 22.60 -8.57 -47.68
C ARG A 19 21.11 -8.59 -47.29
N ARG A 20 20.27 -9.33 -48.02
CA ARG A 20 18.83 -9.50 -47.68
C ARG A 20 18.64 -10.34 -46.42
N ARG A 21 19.39 -11.44 -46.27
CA ARG A 21 19.37 -12.27 -45.05
C ARG A 21 19.84 -11.49 -43.83
N LEU A 22 20.91 -10.69 -43.97
CA LEU A 22 21.40 -9.82 -42.89
C LEU A 22 20.37 -8.76 -42.50
N ALA A 23 19.69 -8.12 -43.46
CA ALA A 23 18.65 -7.15 -43.18
C ALA A 23 17.43 -7.75 -42.46
N VAL A 24 17.04 -8.99 -42.82
CA VAL A 24 15.97 -9.71 -42.11
C VAL A 24 16.39 -10.04 -40.68
N VAL A 25 17.61 -10.53 -40.46
CA VAL A 25 18.12 -10.82 -39.12
C VAL A 25 18.21 -9.56 -38.26
N VAL A 26 18.73 -8.45 -38.81
CA VAL A 26 18.79 -7.16 -38.09
C VAL A 26 17.39 -6.62 -37.78
N GLY A 27 16.44 -6.75 -38.71
CA GLY A 27 15.04 -6.39 -38.48
C GLY A 27 14.37 -7.24 -37.40
N LEU A 28 14.65 -8.54 -37.38
CA LEU A 28 14.10 -9.48 -36.39
C LEU A 28 14.71 -9.26 -35.00
N VAL A 29 16.01 -8.97 -34.92
CA VAL A 29 16.69 -8.57 -33.68
C VAL A 29 16.19 -7.23 -33.18
N GLY A 30 16.00 -6.24 -34.07
CA GLY A 30 15.39 -4.96 -33.72
C GLY A 30 13.96 -5.11 -33.18
N PHE A 31 13.15 -5.94 -33.82
CA PHE A 31 11.79 -6.26 -33.36
C PHE A 31 11.77 -7.01 -32.03
N LEU A 32 12.68 -7.97 -31.81
CA LEU A 32 12.83 -8.65 -30.52
C LEU A 32 13.25 -7.69 -29.41
N LEU A 33 14.15 -6.74 -29.70
CA LEU A 33 14.59 -5.73 -28.74
C LEU A 33 13.47 -4.75 -28.37
N THR A 34 12.55 -4.43 -29.29
CA THR A 34 11.37 -3.60 -28.96
C THR A 34 10.34 -4.32 -28.09
N LEU A 35 10.33 -5.67 -28.09
CA LEU A 35 9.44 -6.46 -27.24
C LEU A 35 9.93 -6.57 -25.78
N VAL A 36 11.19 -6.20 -25.50
CA VAL A 36 11.78 -6.23 -24.14
C VAL A 36 11.63 -4.88 -23.40
N ALA A 37 11.11 -3.84 -24.05
CA ALA A 37 10.96 -2.50 -23.45
C ALA A 37 9.78 -2.39 -22.45
N GLY A 38 9.36 -3.48 -21.82
CA GLY A 38 8.13 -3.55 -21.03
C GLY A 38 8.24 -4.46 -19.81
N THR A 39 9.19 -4.18 -18.91
CA THR A 39 9.13 -4.65 -17.51
C THR A 39 9.30 -3.41 -16.63
N ALA A 40 8.20 -2.72 -16.33
CA ALA A 40 7.41 -2.94 -15.12
C ALA A 40 8.31 -2.79 -13.88
N LEU A 41 8.12 -1.65 -13.21
CA LEU A 41 8.98 -1.06 -12.18
C LEU A 41 9.55 -2.13 -11.24
N ALA A 42 10.89 -2.12 -11.09
CA ALA A 42 11.55 -2.57 -9.87
C ALA A 42 10.77 -2.07 -8.65
N HIS A 43 10.95 -2.62 -7.44
CA HIS A 43 10.55 -1.87 -6.24
C HIS A 43 11.11 -0.46 -6.44
N PRO A 44 10.29 0.58 -6.66
CA PRO A 44 10.74 1.70 -7.51
C PRO A 44 11.90 2.49 -6.92
N LEU A 45 12.22 2.17 -5.66
CA LEU A 45 13.21 2.76 -4.80
C LEU A 45 14.41 1.82 -4.48
N GLY A 46 14.36 0.55 -4.89
CA GLY A 46 15.42 -0.47 -4.78
C GLY A 46 15.09 -1.68 -3.88
N SER A 47 15.76 -2.82 -4.07
CA SER A 47 15.49 -4.07 -3.33
C SER A 47 15.86 -4.07 -1.84
N PHE A 48 16.45 -2.98 -1.34
CA PHE A 48 16.90 -2.82 0.06
C PHE A 48 16.02 -1.88 0.89
N THR A 49 14.99 -1.28 0.28
CA THR A 49 14.21 -0.23 0.94
C THR A 49 13.22 -0.74 1.96
N VAL A 50 12.96 0.08 2.97
CA VAL A 50 11.78 -0.05 3.83
C VAL A 50 11.02 1.26 3.73
N ASN A 51 9.80 1.21 3.23
CA ASN A 51 8.96 2.38 3.02
C ASN A 51 7.88 2.45 4.10
N THR A 52 7.52 3.65 4.53
CA THR A 52 6.52 3.88 5.58
C THR A 52 5.46 4.87 5.13
N ALA A 53 4.21 4.61 5.51
CA ALA A 53 3.11 5.54 5.34
C ALA A 53 2.31 5.66 6.64
N GLY A 54 2.14 6.88 7.15
CA GLY A 54 1.23 7.20 8.25
C GLY A 54 -0.05 7.84 7.73
N VAL A 55 -1.20 7.28 8.09
CA VAL A 55 -2.52 7.82 7.71
C VAL A 55 -3.27 8.23 8.96
N LEU A 56 -3.39 9.54 9.20
CA LEU A 56 -4.16 10.09 10.30
C LEU A 56 -5.61 10.30 9.85
N ARG A 57 -6.54 9.65 10.54
CA ARG A 57 -7.98 9.92 10.45
C ARG A 57 -8.43 10.57 11.76
N VAL A 58 -8.71 11.86 11.69
CA VAL A 58 -8.99 12.71 12.85
C VAL A 58 -10.49 12.77 13.07
N ALA A 59 -11.00 12.21 14.17
CA ALA A 59 -12.41 12.27 14.53
C ALA A 59 -12.64 13.15 15.78
N PRO A 60 -13.89 13.60 16.05
CA PRO A 60 -14.18 14.48 17.18
C PRO A 60 -13.79 13.94 18.56
N ASP A 61 -13.77 12.61 18.73
CA ASP A 61 -13.56 11.91 20.00
C ASP A 61 -12.31 11.02 20.00
N ARG A 62 -11.67 10.78 18.85
CA ARG A 62 -10.49 9.90 18.73
C ARG A 62 -9.64 10.22 17.52
N ILE A 63 -8.37 9.87 17.58
CA ILE A 63 -7.48 9.83 16.40
C ILE A 63 -7.25 8.37 16.04
N ARG A 64 -7.52 8.00 14.79
CA ARG A 64 -7.09 6.73 14.22
C ARG A 64 -5.84 6.96 13.40
N VAL A 65 -4.90 6.02 13.50
CA VAL A 65 -3.66 6.03 12.73
C VAL A 65 -3.50 4.66 12.10
N ASP A 66 -3.44 4.60 10.78
CA ASP A 66 -3.01 3.39 10.07
C ASP A 66 -1.54 3.61 9.65
N VAL A 67 -0.65 2.69 10.04
CA VAL A 67 0.75 2.68 9.61
C VAL A 67 0.95 1.53 8.63
N VAL A 68 1.43 1.84 7.44
CA VAL A 68 1.87 0.85 6.45
C VAL A 68 3.39 0.80 6.47
N VAL A 69 3.93 -0.42 6.52
CA VAL A 69 5.35 -0.68 6.29
C VAL A 69 5.48 -1.64 5.13
N ASP A 70 6.24 -1.22 4.12
CA ASP A 70 6.47 -1.95 2.89
C ASP A 70 7.95 -2.28 2.77
N PHE A 71 8.25 -3.56 2.96
CA PHE A 71 9.60 -4.12 2.92
C PHE A 71 9.88 -4.62 1.51
N ALA A 72 10.97 -4.14 0.92
CA ALA A 72 11.49 -4.72 -0.30
C ALA A 72 12.04 -6.14 -0.06
N GLU A 73 12.40 -6.82 -1.14
CA GLU A 73 12.78 -8.24 -1.16
C GLU A 73 13.85 -8.63 -0.13
N ILE A 74 14.93 -7.86 -0.01
CA ILE A 74 16.03 -8.20 0.90
C ILE A 74 15.61 -7.99 2.37
N PRO A 75 15.04 -6.85 2.78
CA PRO A 75 14.45 -6.69 4.12
C PRO A 75 13.40 -7.77 4.45
N THR A 76 12.58 -8.17 3.48
CA THR A 76 11.63 -9.27 3.66
C THR A 76 12.34 -10.59 3.90
N ALA A 77 13.35 -10.94 3.11
CA ALA A 77 14.13 -12.16 3.29
C ALA A 77 14.82 -12.18 4.67
N GLN A 78 15.25 -11.02 5.18
CA GLN A 78 15.82 -10.87 6.52
C GLN A 78 14.78 -11.10 7.63
N ALA A 79 13.54 -10.62 7.46
CA ALA A 79 12.48 -10.80 8.45
C ALA A 79 11.84 -12.19 8.42
N ARG A 80 11.89 -12.88 7.27
CA ARG A 80 11.22 -14.17 7.01
C ARG A 80 11.45 -15.23 8.10
N PRO A 81 12.68 -15.51 8.57
CA PRO A 81 12.90 -16.55 9.57
C PRO A 81 12.17 -16.26 10.90
N ALA A 82 12.10 -14.99 11.31
CA ALA A 82 11.39 -14.59 12.53
C ALA A 82 9.87 -14.74 12.36
N VAL A 83 9.35 -14.40 11.18
CA VAL A 83 7.93 -14.60 10.85
C VAL A 83 7.57 -16.09 10.87
N GLU A 84 8.41 -16.94 10.28
CA GLU A 84 8.19 -18.40 10.22
C GLU A 84 8.25 -19.04 11.60
N ALA A 85 9.21 -18.63 12.44
CA ALA A 85 9.36 -19.14 13.80
C ALA A 85 8.18 -18.77 14.73
N ALA A 86 7.66 -17.55 14.62
CA ALA A 86 6.57 -17.07 15.49
C ALA A 86 5.16 -17.37 14.93
N GLY A 87 5.04 -17.49 13.62
CA GLY A 87 3.76 -17.44 12.91
C GLY A 87 3.37 -16.01 12.50
N PRO A 88 2.76 -15.80 11.31
CA PRO A 88 2.51 -14.46 10.77
C PRO A 88 1.70 -13.53 11.68
N ALA A 89 0.65 -14.04 12.34
CA ALA A 89 -0.21 -13.23 13.20
C ALA A 89 0.52 -12.76 14.48
N VAL A 90 1.33 -13.63 15.07
CA VAL A 90 2.11 -13.32 16.29
C VAL A 90 3.19 -12.31 15.95
N TRP A 91 3.94 -12.53 14.87
CA TRP A 91 4.95 -11.59 14.41
C TRP A 91 4.36 -10.21 14.08
N ARG A 92 3.24 -10.18 13.34
CA ARG A 92 2.50 -8.94 13.03
C ARG A 92 2.13 -8.19 14.31
N ASN A 93 1.54 -8.86 15.30
CA ASN A 93 1.10 -8.21 16.53
C ASN A 93 2.29 -7.63 17.32
N TRP A 94 3.40 -8.38 17.39
CA TRP A 94 4.64 -7.93 18.02
C TRP A 94 5.22 -6.72 17.30
N GLU A 95 5.32 -6.77 15.97
CA GLU A 95 5.88 -5.68 15.17
C GLU A 95 5.01 -4.42 15.23
N CYS A 96 3.68 -4.56 15.18
CA CYS A 96 2.77 -3.44 15.37
C CYS A 96 2.87 -2.83 16.78
N ALA A 97 3.09 -3.63 17.83
CA ALA A 97 3.33 -3.11 19.17
C ALA A 97 4.66 -2.34 19.25
N ARG A 98 5.72 -2.84 18.59
CA ARG A 98 7.02 -2.17 18.48
C ARG A 98 6.88 -0.81 17.77
N ILE A 99 6.20 -0.78 16.62
CA ILE A 99 5.94 0.45 15.86
C ILE A 99 5.12 1.45 16.69
N ALA A 100 4.13 1.01 17.47
CA ALA A 100 3.37 1.90 18.34
C ALA A 100 4.26 2.63 19.36
N GLY A 101 5.31 1.97 19.86
CA GLY A 101 6.31 2.58 20.75
C GLY A 101 7.19 3.64 20.05
N ASP A 102 7.29 3.57 18.72
CA ASP A 102 8.01 4.54 17.89
C ASP A 102 7.12 5.68 17.36
N VAL A 103 5.82 5.67 17.67
CA VAL A 103 4.91 6.76 17.31
C VAL A 103 4.77 7.75 18.46
N ARG A 104 4.91 9.03 18.14
CA ARG A 104 4.54 10.12 19.04
C ARG A 104 3.29 10.79 18.51
N LEU A 105 2.28 10.93 19.37
CA LEU A 105 1.06 11.64 19.07
C LEU A 105 0.73 12.57 20.23
N THR A 106 0.39 13.82 19.92
CA THR A 106 -0.15 14.78 20.89
C THR A 106 -1.42 15.42 20.35
N VAL A 107 -2.36 15.70 21.24
CA VAL A 107 -3.59 16.45 20.96
C VAL A 107 -3.73 17.55 22.00
N ALA A 108 -3.90 18.79 21.54
CA ALA A 108 -3.87 19.99 22.39
C ALA A 108 -2.63 20.05 23.31
N GLY A 109 -1.48 19.58 22.81
CA GLY A 109 -0.22 19.53 23.56
C GLY A 109 -0.09 18.38 24.56
N ALA A 110 -1.15 17.60 24.81
CA ALA A 110 -1.11 16.43 25.68
C ALA A 110 -0.76 15.15 24.90
N PRO A 111 0.13 14.27 25.41
CA PRO A 111 0.39 12.98 24.77
C PRO A 111 -0.87 12.12 24.67
N ALA A 112 -1.13 11.57 23.49
CA ALA A 112 -2.23 10.64 23.24
C ALA A 112 -1.66 9.26 22.90
N ARG A 113 -2.00 8.24 23.69
CA ARG A 113 -1.54 6.86 23.45
C ARG A 113 -2.32 6.23 22.31
N LEU A 114 -1.59 5.57 21.41
CA LEU A 114 -2.14 4.71 20.38
C LEU A 114 -2.18 3.27 20.85
N ASN A 115 -3.34 2.63 20.77
CA ASN A 115 -3.52 1.22 21.03
C ASN A 115 -3.63 0.49 19.69
N ALA A 116 -3.03 -0.70 19.57
CA ALA A 116 -3.21 -1.53 18.39
C ALA A 116 -4.64 -2.09 18.35
N THR A 117 -5.30 -1.92 17.22
CA THR A 117 -6.70 -2.29 17.01
C THR A 117 -6.86 -3.37 15.97
N GLY A 118 -5.80 -3.62 15.20
CA GLY A 118 -5.72 -4.72 14.26
C GLY A 118 -4.57 -4.55 13.27
N GLY A 119 -4.61 -5.33 12.19
CA GLY A 119 -3.59 -5.28 11.16
C GLY A 119 -3.56 -6.49 10.25
N ALA A 120 -2.78 -6.37 9.17
CA ALA A 120 -2.53 -7.42 8.19
C ALA A 120 -1.05 -7.51 7.86
N LEU A 121 -0.60 -8.72 7.54
CA LEU A 121 0.72 -8.99 6.99
C LEU A 121 0.54 -9.83 5.73
N THR A 122 1.04 -9.33 4.61
CA THR A 122 0.96 -10.01 3.31
C THR A 122 2.35 -10.08 2.67
N PHE A 123 2.52 -11.02 1.75
CA PHE A 123 3.79 -11.25 1.05
C PHE A 123 3.60 -11.26 -0.46
N PRO A 124 3.42 -10.09 -1.10
CA PRO A 124 3.35 -9.99 -2.54
C PRO A 124 4.62 -10.53 -3.22
N PRO A 125 4.53 -10.97 -4.48
CA PRO A 125 5.72 -11.33 -5.26
C PRO A 125 6.58 -10.08 -5.51
N GLY A 126 7.89 -10.23 -5.36
CA GLY A 126 8.90 -9.25 -5.77
C GLY A 126 9.41 -9.51 -7.19
N GLN A 127 10.34 -8.67 -7.63
CA GLN A 127 10.79 -8.60 -9.02
C GLN A 127 11.96 -9.54 -9.33
N ALA A 128 12.80 -9.85 -8.33
CA ALA A 128 13.92 -10.76 -8.43
C ALA A 128 13.56 -12.20 -7.98
N GLY A 129 12.26 -12.53 -7.92
CA GLY A 129 11.77 -13.86 -7.55
C GLY A 129 11.70 -14.12 -6.04
N LEU A 130 11.99 -13.11 -5.21
CA LEU A 130 11.74 -13.15 -3.76
C LEU A 130 10.40 -12.49 -3.45
N SER A 131 9.78 -12.81 -2.32
CA SER A 131 8.60 -12.06 -1.85
C SER A 131 9.02 -10.72 -1.24
N THR A 132 8.17 -9.70 -1.39
CA THR A 132 8.16 -8.51 -0.53
C THR A 132 7.29 -8.77 0.71
N ALA A 133 7.21 -7.81 1.64
CA ALA A 133 6.29 -7.88 2.76
C ALA A 133 5.58 -6.55 2.94
N ARG A 134 4.27 -6.60 3.11
CA ARG A 134 3.45 -5.43 3.40
C ARG A 134 2.72 -5.65 4.71
N LEU A 135 3.08 -4.84 5.69
CA LEU A 135 2.50 -4.79 7.02
C LEU A 135 1.58 -3.56 7.11
N VAL A 136 0.34 -3.79 7.54
CA VAL A 136 -0.59 -2.71 7.93
C VAL A 136 -0.87 -2.87 9.41
N CYS A 137 -0.56 -1.85 10.19
CA CYS A 137 -0.87 -1.77 11.60
C CYS A 137 -1.93 -0.69 11.82
N ARG A 138 -3.01 -1.06 12.50
CA ARG A 138 -4.13 -0.15 12.77
C ARG A 138 -4.09 0.26 14.22
N TYR A 139 -4.25 1.55 14.48
CA TYR A 139 -4.23 2.12 15.81
C TYR A 139 -5.38 3.10 16.04
N ALA A 140 -5.78 3.23 17.30
CA ALA A 140 -6.64 4.31 17.75
C ALA A 140 -6.26 4.79 19.15
N THR A 141 -6.50 6.07 19.40
CA THR A 141 -6.60 6.58 20.77
C THR A 141 -7.87 6.05 21.44
N ALA A 142 -7.87 5.96 22.77
CA ALA A 142 -9.12 5.72 23.48
C ALA A 142 -10.15 6.82 23.15
N PRO A 143 -11.45 6.50 23.00
CA PRO A 143 -12.49 7.50 22.83
C PRO A 143 -12.47 8.49 24.01
N THR A 144 -12.38 9.77 23.68
CA THR A 144 -12.28 10.88 24.62
C THR A 144 -13.30 11.95 24.19
N PRO A 145 -14.46 12.05 24.86
CA PRO A 145 -15.46 13.07 24.54
C PRO A 145 -14.85 14.47 24.52
N GLY A 146 -15.10 15.21 23.43
CA GLY A 146 -14.57 16.56 23.28
C GLY A 146 -13.06 16.64 22.99
N LEU A 147 -12.44 15.56 22.50
CA LEU A 147 -11.00 15.51 22.16
C LEU A 147 -10.55 16.72 21.32
N LEU A 148 -11.34 17.12 20.31
CA LEU A 148 -11.03 18.30 19.49
C LEU A 148 -11.50 19.62 20.10
N GLY A 149 -12.40 19.61 21.09
CA GLY A 149 -13.08 20.80 21.60
C GLY A 149 -13.90 21.55 20.53
N ALA A 150 -14.70 22.54 20.96
CA ALA A 150 -15.50 23.34 20.01
C ALA A 150 -14.64 24.26 19.13
N GLY A 151 -13.54 24.80 19.67
CA GLY A 151 -12.60 25.68 18.96
C GLY A 151 -11.52 24.95 18.15
N GLY A 152 -11.57 23.61 18.11
CA GLY A 152 -10.56 22.76 17.51
C GLY A 152 -9.30 22.57 18.37
N ALA A 153 -8.55 21.52 18.04
CA ALA A 153 -7.33 21.13 18.72
C ALA A 153 -6.17 21.05 17.72
N ASP A 154 -4.99 21.43 18.19
CA ASP A 154 -3.74 21.18 17.48
C ASP A 154 -3.31 19.72 17.73
N ILE A 155 -2.89 19.04 16.68
CA ILE A 155 -2.49 17.64 16.66
C ILE A 155 -1.09 17.57 16.05
N ALA A 156 -0.17 16.92 16.76
CA ALA A 156 1.16 16.66 16.24
C ALA A 156 1.45 15.16 16.27
N TYR A 157 1.99 14.64 15.17
CA TYR A 157 2.34 13.25 14.95
C TYR A 157 3.76 13.11 14.44
N GLU A 158 4.44 12.05 14.86
CA GLU A 158 5.75 11.66 14.35
C GLU A 158 5.88 10.13 14.36
N LEU A 159 6.28 9.56 13.22
CA LEU A 159 6.64 8.16 13.07
C LEU A 159 8.15 8.00 13.07
N ARG A 160 8.70 7.32 14.08
CA ARG A 160 10.15 7.08 14.19
C ARG A 160 10.56 5.67 13.75
N ALA A 161 9.59 4.81 13.45
CA ALA A 161 9.86 3.47 12.97
C ALA A 161 10.59 3.53 11.62
N TYR A 162 11.67 2.77 11.51
CA TYR A 162 12.43 2.59 10.26
C TYR A 162 13.08 3.85 9.65
N THR A 163 13.16 4.98 10.37
CA THR A 163 13.79 6.22 9.86
C THR A 163 15.29 6.09 9.52
N GLY A 164 15.96 5.07 10.03
CA GLY A 164 17.34 4.73 9.65
C GLY A 164 17.48 3.87 8.39
N ARG A 165 16.37 3.55 7.70
CA ARG A 165 16.37 2.76 6.47
C ARG A 165 16.17 3.68 5.28
N ALA A 166 16.89 3.41 4.19
CA ALA A 166 16.60 4.04 2.92
C ALA A 166 15.20 3.63 2.46
N GLY A 167 14.40 4.59 1.98
CA GLY A 167 13.05 4.34 1.51
C GLY A 167 12.26 5.62 1.29
N TRP A 168 10.96 5.44 1.07
CA TRP A 168 9.95 6.49 1.01
C TRP A 168 9.21 6.56 2.34
N GLY A 169 9.14 7.75 2.92
CA GLY A 169 8.29 8.07 4.06
C GLY A 169 7.20 9.04 3.63
N GLU A 170 5.95 8.72 3.89
CA GLU A 170 4.84 9.67 3.72
C GLU A 170 3.93 9.71 4.95
N THR A 171 3.38 10.88 5.23
CA THR A 171 2.33 11.05 6.22
C THR A 171 1.22 11.86 5.57
N VAL A 172 -0.02 11.42 5.78
CA VAL A 172 -1.21 12.09 5.27
C VAL A 172 -2.24 12.23 6.38
N ALA A 173 -3.07 13.26 6.29
CA ALA A 173 -4.12 13.48 7.28
C ALA A 173 -5.46 13.84 6.64
N VAL A 174 -6.52 13.21 7.11
CA VAL A 174 -7.91 13.49 6.71
C VAL A 174 -8.79 13.61 7.96
N GLY A 175 -9.79 14.48 7.88
CA GLY A 175 -10.81 14.58 8.91
C GLY A 175 -11.92 13.55 8.69
N ASP A 176 -12.37 12.92 9.77
CA ASP A 176 -13.43 11.91 9.82
C ASP A 176 -14.55 12.41 10.73
N ALA A 177 -15.62 12.97 10.15
CA ALA A 177 -16.56 13.85 10.87
C ALA A 177 -15.86 15.03 11.59
N ALA A 178 -14.68 15.41 11.09
CA ALA A 178 -13.89 16.56 11.51
C ALA A 178 -13.38 17.33 10.29
N THR A 179 -13.10 18.61 10.49
CA THR A 179 -12.57 19.52 9.46
C THR A 179 -11.16 19.88 9.85
N ILE A 180 -10.19 19.48 9.04
CA ILE A 180 -8.81 19.95 9.16
C ILE A 180 -8.76 21.39 8.67
N VAL A 181 -8.47 22.33 9.58
CA VAL A 181 -8.42 23.77 9.28
C VAL A 181 -7.04 24.23 8.83
N ARG A 182 -6.00 23.47 9.18
CA ARG A 182 -4.60 23.69 8.79
C ARG A 182 -3.85 22.36 8.87
N SER A 183 -2.98 22.09 7.91
CA SER A 183 -2.10 20.91 7.87
C SER A 183 -0.85 21.24 7.09
N ASP A 184 0.29 20.73 7.53
CA ASP A 184 1.56 20.72 6.77
C ASP A 184 1.72 19.46 5.90
N VAL A 185 0.87 18.44 6.11
CA VAL A 185 0.82 17.23 5.29
C VAL A 185 -0.37 17.21 4.34
N PRO A 186 -0.27 16.52 3.18
CA PRO A 186 -1.38 16.36 2.25
C PRO A 186 -2.49 15.48 2.81
N ASN A 187 -3.68 15.58 2.22
CA ASN A 187 -4.84 14.75 2.59
C ASN A 187 -5.00 13.49 1.72
N ARG A 188 -4.07 13.26 0.79
CA ARG A 188 -4.03 12.09 -0.10
C ARG A 188 -2.60 11.61 -0.23
N SER A 189 -2.45 10.30 -0.33
CA SER A 189 -1.17 9.66 -0.56
C SER A 189 -0.69 9.95 -1.98
N ALA A 190 0.60 10.25 -2.12
CA ALA A 190 1.27 10.36 -3.40
C ALA A 190 1.64 8.97 -3.97
N SER A 191 1.75 7.95 -3.10
CA SER A 191 2.19 6.60 -3.46
C SER A 191 1.07 5.54 -3.44
N ALA A 192 -0.21 5.97 -3.40
CA ALA A 192 -1.35 5.07 -3.16
C ALA A 192 -1.12 4.15 -1.93
N LEU A 193 -0.63 4.74 -0.85
CA LEU A 193 -0.22 4.06 0.38
C LEU A 193 0.84 2.99 0.09
N LEU A 194 1.92 3.37 -0.58
CA LEU A 194 3.06 2.51 -0.93
C LEU A 194 2.74 1.40 -1.95
N THR A 195 1.71 1.55 -2.77
CA THR A 195 1.36 0.57 -3.83
C THR A 195 1.64 1.07 -5.24
N ALA A 196 1.67 2.39 -5.46
CA ALA A 196 1.90 3.01 -6.76
C ALA A 196 2.63 4.34 -6.58
N TYR A 197 3.94 4.36 -6.83
CA TYR A 197 4.79 5.52 -6.60
C TYR A 197 4.73 6.53 -7.77
N PRO A 198 4.95 7.83 -7.52
CA PRO A 198 5.06 8.81 -8.58
C PRO A 198 6.16 8.45 -9.59
N THR A 199 5.88 8.64 -10.88
CA THR A 199 6.84 8.39 -11.97
C THR A 199 7.66 9.61 -12.34
N ASP A 200 7.33 10.79 -11.80
CA ASP A 200 8.07 12.03 -12.04
C ASP A 200 9.46 11.97 -11.39
N PRO A 201 10.56 11.99 -12.17
CA PRO A 201 11.91 11.95 -11.64
C PRO A 201 12.28 13.19 -10.80
N LEU A 202 11.50 14.27 -10.85
CA LEU A 202 11.68 15.47 -10.03
C LEU A 202 10.94 15.42 -8.69
N ALA A 203 10.04 14.46 -8.48
CA ALA A 203 9.27 14.33 -7.23
C ALA A 203 10.15 14.01 -6.00
N GLY A 204 11.43 13.69 -6.20
CA GLY A 204 12.35 13.34 -5.13
C GLY A 204 11.90 12.09 -4.37
N ARG A 205 12.65 11.70 -3.35
CA ARG A 205 12.18 10.73 -2.36
C ARG A 205 11.47 11.49 -1.25
N SER A 206 10.25 11.08 -0.91
CA SER A 206 9.55 11.62 0.26
C SER A 206 10.15 11.04 1.54
N ASP A 207 10.28 11.87 2.57
CA ASP A 207 10.66 11.49 3.94
C ASP A 207 9.79 12.24 4.97
N VAL A 208 8.49 12.36 4.65
CA VAL A 208 7.52 13.04 5.50
C VAL A 208 7.04 12.07 6.58
N THR A 209 7.68 12.13 7.74
CA THR A 209 7.39 11.26 8.89
C THR A 209 6.71 11.99 10.05
N HIS A 210 6.46 13.29 9.89
CA HIS A 210 5.79 14.14 10.87
C HIS A 210 4.56 14.83 10.24
N ALA A 211 3.61 15.19 11.10
CA ALA A 211 2.49 16.04 10.75
C ALA A 211 2.15 16.99 11.89
N ALA A 212 1.90 18.25 11.57
CA ALA A 212 1.31 19.25 12.45
C ALA A 212 0.05 19.81 11.80
N LEU A 213 -1.09 19.59 12.45
CA LEU A 213 -2.39 19.99 11.93
C LEU A 213 -3.29 20.55 13.03
N ARG A 214 -4.31 21.28 12.64
CA ARG A 214 -5.40 21.70 13.52
C ARG A 214 -6.71 21.22 12.96
N ALA A 215 -7.55 20.63 13.79
CA ALA A 215 -8.85 20.12 13.39
C ALA A 215 -9.94 20.54 14.37
N ARG A 216 -11.17 20.69 13.86
CA ARG A 216 -12.38 20.95 14.66
C ARG A 216 -13.48 19.96 14.29
N PRO A 217 -14.46 19.70 15.18
CA PRO A 217 -15.60 18.84 14.86
C PRO A 217 -16.41 19.31 13.63
N GLY A 218 -17.06 18.35 12.97
CA GLY A 218 -17.91 18.55 11.78
C GLY A 218 -17.15 18.35 10.47
N GLY A 219 -17.86 18.13 9.37
CA GLY A 219 -17.27 17.74 8.08
C GLY A 219 -17.73 16.36 7.64
N PRO A 220 -17.30 15.89 6.45
CA PRO A 220 -17.69 14.58 5.95
C PRO A 220 -17.02 13.45 6.76
N VAL A 221 -17.64 12.26 6.72
CA VAL A 221 -17.03 11.00 7.19
C VAL A 221 -15.92 10.62 6.21
N ALA A 222 -14.77 10.20 6.74
CA ALA A 222 -13.67 9.73 5.89
C ALA A 222 -13.86 8.25 5.56
N PRO A 223 -13.59 7.82 4.30
CA PRO A 223 -13.55 6.40 4.00
C PRO A 223 -12.42 5.71 4.78
N ASP A 224 -12.63 4.43 5.12
CA ASP A 224 -11.55 3.58 5.61
C ASP A 224 -10.58 3.24 4.46
N PRO A 225 -9.29 3.57 4.55
CA PRO A 225 -8.31 3.19 3.53
C PRO A 225 -8.04 1.68 3.48
N PHE A 226 -8.40 0.92 4.51
CA PHE A 226 -8.15 -0.51 4.62
C PHE A 226 -9.40 -1.30 5.08
N PRO A 227 -10.49 -1.31 4.29
CA PRO A 227 -11.74 -1.95 4.68
C PRO A 227 -11.60 -3.47 4.90
N ASP A 228 -10.67 -4.12 4.20
CA ASP A 228 -10.43 -5.57 4.29
C ASP A 228 -9.44 -5.95 5.40
N VAL A 229 -8.82 -4.98 6.07
CA VAL A 229 -7.89 -5.23 7.17
C VAL A 229 -8.65 -5.13 8.48
N PRO A 230 -8.72 -6.20 9.30
CA PRO A 230 -9.35 -6.15 10.60
C PRO A 230 -8.80 -4.99 11.45
N GLY A 231 -9.69 -4.20 12.04
CA GLY A 231 -9.39 -3.07 12.92
C GLY A 231 -10.42 -2.97 14.04
N ASP A 232 -10.56 -1.79 14.65
CA ASP A 232 -11.61 -1.52 15.63
C ASP A 232 -12.98 -1.92 15.07
N ALA A 233 -13.52 -3.05 15.55
CA ALA A 233 -14.91 -3.41 15.35
C ALA A 233 -15.77 -2.49 16.24
N GLY A 234 -15.86 -1.22 15.86
CA GLY A 234 -16.48 -0.16 16.63
C GLY A 234 -17.22 0.85 15.75
N ALA A 235 -18.52 0.58 15.59
CA ALA A 235 -19.60 1.51 15.19
C ALA A 235 -20.02 1.71 13.72
N ASP A 236 -19.42 1.03 12.73
CA ASP A 236 -19.86 1.19 11.32
C ASP A 236 -20.59 -0.04 10.72
N ALA A 237 -20.85 -1.08 11.50
CA ALA A 237 -21.65 -2.24 11.10
C ALA A 237 -23.03 -2.26 11.79
N ALA A 238 -23.83 -1.22 11.55
CA ALA A 238 -25.29 -1.29 11.69
C ALA A 238 -25.94 -1.35 10.29
N GLY A 239 -25.43 -2.24 9.44
CA GLY A 239 -26.19 -2.74 8.29
C GLY A 239 -27.20 -3.74 8.82
N VAL A 240 -28.45 -3.31 8.96
CA VAL A 240 -29.59 -4.17 9.30
C VAL A 240 -29.61 -5.38 8.35
N PRO A 241 -29.52 -6.64 8.82
CA PRO A 241 -29.93 -7.76 8.00
C PRO A 241 -31.46 -7.69 7.89
N THR A 242 -31.97 -7.33 6.72
CA THR A 242 -33.37 -7.57 6.38
C THR A 242 -33.60 -9.07 6.44
N ALA A 243 -34.27 -9.52 7.51
CA ALA A 243 -34.76 -10.89 7.62
C ALA A 243 -35.70 -11.14 6.44
N ALA A 244 -35.29 -12.05 5.54
CA ALA A 244 -36.20 -12.64 4.58
C ALA A 244 -37.27 -13.42 5.37
N SER A 245 -38.52 -13.03 5.17
CA SER A 245 -39.71 -13.74 5.63
C SER A 245 -39.68 -15.18 5.11
N ALA A 246 -39.50 -16.14 6.00
CA ALA A 246 -39.84 -17.53 5.73
C ALA A 246 -41.34 -17.69 6.04
N ASP A 247 -42.14 -17.80 4.98
CA ASP A 247 -43.54 -18.19 5.05
C ASP A 247 -43.68 -19.52 5.77
N ALA A 248 -44.43 -19.52 6.87
CA ALA A 248 -44.92 -20.71 7.52
C ALA A 248 -46.10 -21.26 6.70
N GLN A 249 -45.85 -22.26 5.86
CA GLN A 249 -46.92 -23.14 5.37
C GLN A 249 -47.31 -24.12 6.49
N ALA A 250 -48.44 -23.82 7.13
CA ALA A 250 -49.15 -24.75 8.00
C ALA A 250 -49.70 -25.92 7.17
N VAL A 251 -49.16 -27.12 7.39
CA VAL A 251 -49.78 -28.36 6.93
C VAL A 251 -50.63 -28.90 8.08
N SER A 252 -51.92 -28.60 8.04
CA SER A 252 -52.94 -29.34 8.78
C SER A 252 -53.09 -30.72 8.16
N ARG A 253 -52.72 -31.80 8.86
CA ARG A 253 -53.18 -33.15 8.53
C ARG A 253 -54.20 -33.61 9.56
N ALA A 254 -55.37 -33.92 9.00
CA ALA A 254 -56.55 -34.43 9.65
C ALA A 254 -56.29 -35.72 10.44
N GLY A 255 -57.00 -35.86 11.55
CA GLY A 255 -57.19 -37.14 12.21
C GLY A 255 -58.12 -38.06 11.41
N ASN A 256 -57.82 -39.35 11.50
CA ASN A 256 -58.71 -40.50 11.36
C ASN A 256 -57.92 -41.64 12.02
N GLY A 257 -58.33 -42.28 13.11
CA GLY A 257 -59.60 -42.97 13.29
C GLY A 257 -59.35 -44.46 13.00
N GLY A 258 -59.26 -45.28 14.06
CA GLY A 258 -59.03 -46.73 13.98
C GLY A 258 -58.24 -47.28 15.16
#